data_AF-A0A7C3CEH5-F1
#
_entry.id   AF-A0A7C3CEH5-F1
#
_cell.length_a   1.000
_cell.length_b   1.000
_cell.length_c   1.000
_cell.angle_alpha   90.00
_cell.angle_beta   90.00
_cell.angle_gamma   90.00
#
_symmetry.space_group_name_H-M   'P 1'
#
loop_
_entity.id
_entity.type
_entity.pdbx_description
1 polymer ?
#
loop_
_entity_poly.entity_id
_entity_poly.type
_entity_poly.pdbx_seq_one_letter_code
_entity_poly.pdbx_strand_id
1 'polypeptide(L)'
;SSFIPNRHDTGDKQLSNRFNNAVITNGDENEYKTVIDIIFQQDEVARFICRKLYRWFVHADINSDVEMNIIEPMSQLLIASNYDIQPALMGLLSSEHFYDESVRGCMITHPIDYLFKMVNTFELALPTNLFEEYNVLRKLFTTIEPLEMVMYYHPNVAGWKAFYQAPQFYKTWINAVTLPIRMDFSDKITNGYNFAGFHIQLNVLDFAASLDNPADPNDLINEMASILFAQPLTLEQVDALKDILIPGLPDFEWNVEYSDYISGNVALEPAIENQLQALIKTMLKMPEFYLI
;
A
#
# COMPACT_ATOMS: atom_id res chain seq x y z
N SER A 1 2.65 -22.00 -24.57
CA SER A 1 2.12 -22.33 -25.92
C SER A 1 3.26 -22.91 -26.75
N SER A 2 2.97 -23.70 -27.78
CA SER A 2 3.97 -24.26 -28.71
C SER A 2 3.63 -23.86 -30.15
N PHE A 3 4.64 -23.53 -30.96
CA PHE A 3 4.46 -23.28 -32.39
C PHE A 3 4.02 -24.56 -33.12
N ILE A 4 3.06 -24.43 -34.05
CA ILE A 4 2.52 -25.56 -34.82
C ILE A 4 2.58 -25.17 -36.30
N PRO A 5 3.55 -25.67 -37.09
CA PRO A 5 3.81 -25.20 -38.45
C PRO A 5 2.61 -25.25 -39.40
N ASN A 6 1.81 -26.32 -39.34
CA ASN A 6 0.64 -26.48 -40.20
C ASN A 6 -0.59 -25.68 -39.75
N ARG A 7 -0.49 -24.92 -38.65
CA ARG A 7 -1.50 -23.96 -38.19
C ARG A 7 -0.99 -22.52 -38.30
N HIS A 8 0.21 -22.32 -38.84
CA HIS A 8 0.80 -21.01 -39.07
C HIS A 8 0.33 -20.47 -40.41
N ASP A 9 -0.14 -19.23 -40.43
CA ASP A 9 -0.37 -18.52 -41.68
C ASP A 9 0.99 -18.03 -42.20
N THR A 10 1.44 -18.54 -43.34
CA THR A 10 2.73 -18.15 -43.94
C THR A 10 2.63 -16.91 -44.82
N GLY A 11 1.44 -16.34 -44.99
CA GLY A 11 1.24 -15.10 -45.73
C GLY A 11 1.89 -13.90 -45.03
N ASP A 12 2.15 -12.86 -45.81
CA ASP A 12 2.54 -11.56 -45.28
C ASP A 12 1.39 -10.99 -44.43
N LYS A 13 1.73 -10.42 -43.28
CA LYS A 13 0.75 -9.90 -42.32
C LYS A 13 0.93 -8.40 -42.19
N GLN A 14 -0.13 -7.66 -42.45
CA GLN A 14 -0.14 -6.21 -42.25
C GLN A 14 -0.63 -5.90 -40.83
N LEU A 15 0.22 -5.23 -40.05
CA LEU A 15 -0.15 -4.71 -38.74
C LEU A 15 -1.08 -3.51 -38.88
N SER A 16 -1.79 -3.17 -37.79
CA SER A 16 -2.73 -2.05 -37.79
C SER A 16 -2.05 -0.69 -38.04
N ASN A 17 -2.84 0.34 -38.31
CA ASN A 17 -2.36 1.71 -38.46
C ASN A 17 -1.60 2.26 -37.23
N ARG A 18 -1.83 1.70 -36.03
CA ARG A 18 -1.09 2.03 -34.80
C ARG A 18 0.39 1.64 -34.86
N PHE A 19 0.75 0.76 -35.80
CA PHE A 19 2.11 0.32 -36.07
C PHE A 19 2.54 0.75 -37.47
N ASN A 20 2.04 1.90 -37.94
CA ASN A 20 2.33 2.46 -39.26
C ASN A 20 2.00 1.54 -40.44
N ASN A 21 1.03 0.63 -40.27
CA ASN A 21 0.69 -0.39 -41.27
C ASN A 21 1.88 -1.26 -41.70
N ALA A 22 2.85 -1.49 -40.80
CA ALA A 22 4.01 -2.32 -41.08
C ALA A 22 3.61 -3.70 -41.59
N VAL A 23 4.28 -4.18 -42.64
CA VAL A 23 4.10 -5.52 -43.19
C VAL A 23 5.22 -6.40 -42.66
N ILE A 24 4.85 -7.51 -42.01
CA ILE A 24 5.79 -8.54 -41.57
C ILE A 24 5.69 -9.75 -42.51
N THR A 25 6.84 -10.31 -42.86
CA THR A 25 6.95 -11.53 -43.65
C THR A 25 7.01 -12.75 -42.75
N ASN A 26 6.83 -13.95 -43.32
CA ASN A 26 6.89 -15.19 -42.55
C ASN A 26 8.24 -15.35 -41.82
N GLY A 27 8.18 -15.43 -40.49
CA GLY A 27 9.34 -15.73 -39.63
C GLY A 27 9.24 -17.08 -38.92
N ASP A 28 8.30 -17.95 -39.33
CA ASP A 28 7.95 -19.21 -38.68
C ASP A 28 7.78 -19.02 -37.16
N GLU A 29 8.48 -19.83 -36.35
CA GLU A 29 8.42 -19.77 -34.89
C GLU A 29 8.95 -18.46 -34.30
N ASN A 30 9.70 -17.67 -35.06
CA ASN A 30 10.32 -16.42 -34.61
C ASN A 30 9.55 -15.17 -35.06
N GLU A 31 8.50 -15.30 -35.86
CA GLU A 31 7.72 -14.17 -36.39
C GLU A 31 7.21 -13.22 -35.29
N TYR A 32 6.84 -13.78 -34.13
CA TYR A 32 6.38 -12.99 -32.98
C TYR A 32 7.43 -12.02 -32.45
N LYS A 33 8.73 -12.30 -32.63
CA LYS A 33 9.82 -11.40 -32.20
C LYS A 33 9.81 -10.11 -33.02
N THR A 34 9.63 -10.22 -34.34
CA THR A 34 9.49 -9.05 -35.22
C THR A 34 8.29 -8.20 -34.84
N VAL A 35 7.17 -8.82 -34.47
CA VAL A 35 5.99 -8.10 -33.96
C VAL A 35 6.32 -7.35 -32.67
N ILE A 36 7.01 -8.00 -31.72
CA ILE A 36 7.45 -7.36 -30.48
C ILE A 36 8.36 -6.17 -30.77
N ASP A 37 9.36 -6.31 -31.64
CA ASP A 37 10.27 -5.22 -31.98
C ASP A 37 9.52 -4.01 -32.57
N ILE A 38 8.55 -4.24 -33.47
CA ILE A 38 7.73 -3.15 -34.05
C ILE A 38 6.85 -2.49 -32.98
N ILE A 39 6.32 -3.26 -32.02
CA ILE A 39 5.55 -2.70 -30.89
C ILE A 39 6.45 -1.75 -30.09
N PHE A 40 7.65 -2.19 -29.70
CA PHE A 40 8.57 -1.41 -28.86
C PHE A 40 9.21 -0.20 -29.58
N GLN A 41 9.08 -0.09 -30.90
CA GLN A 41 9.42 1.12 -31.66
C GLN A 41 8.40 2.26 -31.49
N GLN A 42 7.22 2.00 -30.89
CA GLN A 42 6.25 3.05 -30.63
C GLN A 42 6.48 3.65 -29.24
N ASP A 43 6.74 4.95 -29.16
CA ASP A 43 6.90 5.69 -27.89
C ASP A 43 5.71 5.49 -26.92
N GLU A 44 4.52 5.24 -27.47
CA GLU A 44 3.31 4.98 -26.69
C GLU A 44 3.44 3.74 -25.79
N VAL A 45 4.31 2.77 -26.12
CA VAL A 45 4.59 1.63 -25.23
C VAL A 45 5.25 2.11 -23.94
N ALA A 46 6.25 3.00 -24.06
CA ALA A 46 6.92 3.57 -22.91
C ALA A 46 5.97 4.43 -22.07
N ARG A 47 5.17 5.31 -22.72
CA ARG A 47 4.12 6.07 -22.02
C ARG A 47 3.13 5.16 -21.30
N PHE A 48 2.67 4.10 -21.96
CA PHE A 48 1.74 3.14 -21.36
C PHE A 48 2.29 2.48 -20.09
N ILE A 49 3.56 2.06 -20.11
CA ILE A 49 4.24 1.51 -18.93
C ILE A 49 4.36 2.57 -17.83
N CYS A 50 4.81 3.78 -18.17
CA CYS A 50 4.97 4.88 -17.21
C CYS A 50 3.63 5.30 -16.58
N ARG A 51 2.53 5.35 -17.34
CA ARG A 51 1.18 5.59 -16.79
C ARG A 51 0.76 4.49 -15.81
N LYS A 52 1.11 3.23 -16.05
CA LYS A 52 0.84 2.14 -15.09
C LYS A 52 1.64 2.30 -13.80
N LEU A 53 2.93 2.62 -13.90
CA LEU A 53 3.77 2.89 -12.74
C LEU A 53 3.23 4.09 -11.95
N TYR A 54 2.87 5.17 -12.63
CA TYR A 54 2.27 6.34 -12.01
C TYR A 54 0.96 6.01 -11.27
N ARG A 55 0.07 5.21 -11.86
CA ARG A 55 -1.17 4.76 -11.19
C ARG A 55 -0.94 3.85 -10.00
N TRP A 56 0.16 3.12 -10.00
CA TRP A 56 0.52 2.25 -8.88
C TRP A 56 1.06 3.05 -7.70
N PHE A 57 1.91 4.03 -7.96
CA PHE A 57 2.67 4.74 -6.92
C PHE A 57 2.13 6.13 -6.54
N VAL A 58 1.36 6.78 -7.40
CA VAL A 58 0.98 8.20 -7.23
C VAL A 58 -0.52 8.39 -7.24
N HIS A 59 -1.17 8.29 -8.41
CA HIS A 59 -2.60 8.61 -8.51
C HIS A 59 -3.23 8.03 -9.77
N ALA A 60 -4.54 7.75 -9.73
CA ALA A 60 -5.25 7.19 -10.88
C ALA A 60 -5.51 8.22 -11.99
N ASP A 61 -5.71 9.48 -11.61
CA ASP A 61 -5.95 10.59 -12.54
C ASP A 61 -4.65 11.07 -13.17
N ILE A 62 -4.63 11.11 -14.49
CA ILE A 62 -3.49 11.53 -15.32
C ILE A 62 -4.04 12.58 -16.27
N ASN A 63 -3.99 13.83 -15.82
CA ASN A 63 -4.38 14.99 -16.62
C ASN A 63 -3.27 15.36 -17.60
N SER A 64 -3.49 16.41 -18.41
CA SER A 64 -2.51 16.86 -19.42
C SER A 64 -1.18 17.29 -18.80
N ASP A 65 -1.19 17.85 -17.59
CA ASP A 65 0.02 18.34 -16.93
C ASP A 65 0.87 17.18 -16.41
N VAL A 66 0.25 16.16 -15.82
CA VAL A 66 0.92 14.90 -15.43
C VAL A 66 1.47 14.21 -16.66
N GLU A 67 0.68 14.14 -17.74
CA GLU A 67 1.12 13.50 -18.99
C GLU A 67 2.36 14.18 -19.56
N MET A 68 2.37 15.51 -19.62
CA MET A 68 3.45 16.31 -20.21
C MET A 68 4.70 16.37 -19.32
N ASN A 69 4.53 16.55 -18.01
CA ASN A 69 5.63 16.87 -17.11
C ASN A 69 6.18 15.65 -16.36
N ILE A 70 5.40 14.55 -16.27
CA ILE A 70 5.80 13.35 -15.52
C ILE A 70 5.90 12.14 -16.46
N ILE A 71 4.82 11.80 -17.18
CA ILE A 71 4.78 10.58 -18.00
C ILE A 71 5.73 10.68 -19.19
N GLU A 72 5.74 11.80 -19.91
CA GLU A 72 6.61 11.98 -21.07
C GLU A 72 8.10 11.88 -20.67
N PRO A 73 8.63 12.62 -19.69
CA PRO A 73 10.04 12.47 -19.28
C PRO A 73 10.37 11.06 -18.77
N MET A 74 9.49 10.43 -17.98
CA MET A 74 9.67 9.05 -17.55
C MET A 74 9.76 8.08 -18.74
N SER A 75 8.94 8.29 -19.77
CA SER A 75 8.94 7.44 -20.96
C SER A 75 10.23 7.58 -21.77
N GLN A 76 10.78 8.80 -21.85
CA GLN A 76 12.07 9.05 -22.51
C GLN A 76 13.22 8.38 -21.75
N LEU A 77 13.21 8.41 -20.41
CA LEU A 77 14.16 7.66 -19.59
C LEU A 77 14.06 6.15 -19.85
N LEU A 78 12.84 5.62 -19.95
CA LEU A 78 12.60 4.21 -20.19
C LEU A 78 13.08 3.77 -21.57
N ILE A 79 12.88 4.58 -22.62
CA ILE A 79 13.39 4.31 -23.96
C ILE A 79 14.92 4.37 -23.97
N ALA A 80 15.50 5.42 -23.37
CA ALA A 80 16.95 5.60 -23.31
C ALA A 80 17.67 4.50 -22.50
N SER A 81 16.98 3.88 -21.54
CA SER A 81 17.48 2.75 -20.75
C SER A 81 17.21 1.37 -21.37
N ASN A 82 16.75 1.31 -22.63
CA ASN A 82 16.36 0.07 -23.30
C ASN A 82 15.29 -0.72 -22.49
N TYR A 83 14.27 0.00 -22.03
CA TYR A 83 13.13 -0.51 -21.27
C TYR A 83 13.48 -1.13 -19.91
N ASP A 84 14.64 -0.78 -19.33
CA ASP A 84 14.88 -1.01 -17.91
C ASP A 84 13.95 -0.12 -17.07
N ILE A 85 13.08 -0.75 -16.28
CA ILE A 85 12.08 -0.07 -15.43
C ILE A 85 12.76 0.77 -14.33
N GLN A 86 13.93 0.35 -13.85
CA GLN A 86 14.55 0.93 -12.66
C GLN A 86 14.81 2.45 -12.81
N PRO A 87 15.44 2.95 -13.88
CA PRO A 87 15.67 4.39 -14.08
C PRO A 87 14.38 5.22 -14.07
N ALA A 88 13.33 4.78 -14.78
CA ALA A 88 12.07 5.50 -14.84
C ALA A 88 11.38 5.54 -13.47
N LEU A 89 11.42 4.43 -12.72
CA LEU A 89 10.85 4.36 -11.39
C LEU A 89 11.62 5.21 -10.37
N MET A 90 12.95 5.18 -10.38
CA MET A 90 13.77 6.08 -9.55
C MET A 90 13.50 7.55 -9.88
N GLY A 91 13.36 7.89 -11.16
CA GLY A 91 12.99 9.24 -11.58
C GLY A 91 11.65 9.70 -10.97
N LEU A 92 10.64 8.83 -10.94
CA LEU A 92 9.36 9.10 -10.30
C LEU A 92 9.49 9.26 -8.78
N LEU A 93 10.05 8.26 -8.09
CA LEU A 93 10.11 8.21 -6.62
C LEU A 93 11.03 9.27 -6.00
N SER A 94 11.92 9.87 -6.80
CA SER A 94 12.79 10.98 -6.37
C SER A 94 12.32 12.35 -6.88
N SER A 95 11.19 12.43 -7.59
CA SER A 95 10.66 13.69 -8.10
C SER A 95 9.96 14.51 -7.02
N GLU A 96 9.96 15.83 -7.14
CA GLU A 96 9.18 16.73 -6.26
C GLU A 96 7.69 16.39 -6.30
N HIS A 97 7.17 16.03 -7.47
CA HIS A 97 5.77 15.64 -7.67
C HIS A 97 5.35 14.46 -6.79
N PHE A 98 6.24 13.48 -6.58
CA PHE A 98 5.94 12.32 -5.73
C PHE A 98 5.71 12.68 -4.26
N TYR A 99 6.26 13.80 -3.80
CA TYR A 99 6.15 14.28 -2.41
C TYR A 99 5.20 15.48 -2.27
N ASP A 100 4.50 15.88 -3.34
CA ASP A 100 3.53 16.97 -3.29
C ASP A 100 2.32 16.58 -2.40
N GLU A 101 1.89 17.52 -1.57
CA GLU A 101 0.69 17.37 -0.73
C GLU A 101 -0.55 17.05 -1.56
N SER A 102 -0.60 17.52 -2.82
CA SER A 102 -1.72 17.28 -3.73
C SER A 102 -1.93 15.81 -4.11
N VAL A 103 -0.90 14.97 -3.98
CA VAL A 103 -0.96 13.52 -4.29
C VAL A 103 -0.74 12.64 -3.06
N ARG A 104 -0.61 13.22 -1.87
CA ARG A 104 -0.46 12.47 -0.60
C ARG A 104 -1.81 12.07 -0.03
N GLY A 105 -2.00 10.80 0.34
CA GLY A 105 -3.26 10.32 0.92
C GLY A 105 -4.42 10.28 -0.08
N CYS A 106 -4.13 10.26 -1.38
CA CYS A 106 -5.15 10.31 -2.42
C CYS A 106 -5.59 8.91 -2.92
N MET A 107 -4.87 7.86 -2.51
CA MET A 107 -5.15 6.48 -2.87
C MET A 107 -5.63 5.68 -1.66
N ILE A 108 -6.57 4.75 -1.89
CA ILE A 108 -6.92 3.76 -0.88
C ILE A 108 -5.84 2.67 -0.91
N THR A 109 -5.22 2.43 0.24
CA THR A 109 -4.24 1.36 0.48
C THR A 109 -4.75 0.03 -0.05
N HIS A 110 -3.98 -0.61 -0.93
CA HIS A 110 -4.28 -1.97 -1.34
C HIS A 110 -4.01 -2.95 -0.18
N PRO A 111 -4.57 -4.17 -0.19
CA PRO A 111 -4.50 -5.08 0.96
C PRO A 111 -3.09 -5.39 1.49
N ILE A 112 -2.11 -5.50 0.59
CA ILE A 112 -0.71 -5.77 0.98
C ILE A 112 -0.09 -4.58 1.74
N ASP A 113 -0.24 -3.35 1.24
CA ASP A 113 0.21 -2.13 1.93
C ASP A 113 -0.52 -1.95 3.25
N TYR A 114 -1.81 -2.22 3.29
CA TYR A 114 -2.59 -2.16 4.53
C TYR A 114 -2.00 -3.10 5.61
N LEU A 115 -1.64 -4.33 5.25
CA LEU A 115 -0.97 -5.26 6.16
C LEU A 115 0.41 -4.74 6.59
N PHE A 116 1.27 -4.36 5.65
CA PHE A 116 2.63 -3.92 5.96
C PHE A 116 2.65 -2.59 6.74
N LYS A 117 1.67 -1.71 6.52
CA LYS A 117 1.49 -0.49 7.32
C LYS A 117 1.32 -0.82 8.80
N MET A 118 0.55 -1.85 9.14
CA MET A 118 0.45 -2.29 10.55
C MET A 118 1.68 -3.08 11.01
N VAL A 119 2.19 -4.02 10.21
CA VAL A 119 3.32 -4.87 10.62
C VAL A 119 4.58 -4.03 10.87
N ASN A 120 4.87 -3.07 10.00
CA ASN A 120 6.09 -2.28 10.08
C ASN A 120 5.98 -1.14 11.10
N THR A 121 4.86 -0.39 11.13
CA THR A 121 4.72 0.75 12.05
C THR A 121 4.73 0.34 13.51
N PHE A 122 4.16 -0.80 13.85
CA PHE A 122 4.12 -1.31 15.23
C PHE A 122 5.22 -2.33 15.52
N GLU A 123 6.21 -2.45 14.62
CA GLU A 123 7.34 -3.39 14.72
C GLU A 123 6.90 -4.78 15.22
N LEU A 124 5.87 -5.33 14.56
CA LEU A 124 5.21 -6.56 15.00
C LEU A 124 6.25 -7.66 15.21
N ALA A 125 6.35 -8.16 16.44
CA ALA A 125 7.29 -9.22 16.77
C ALA A 125 7.02 -10.47 15.93
N LEU A 126 8.10 -11.07 15.43
CA LEU A 126 8.06 -12.33 14.69
C LEU A 126 8.88 -13.40 15.43
N PRO A 127 8.54 -14.69 15.28
CA PRO A 127 9.37 -15.78 15.76
C PRO A 127 10.80 -15.68 15.22
N THR A 128 11.80 -16.03 16.05
CA THR A 128 13.21 -16.06 15.61
C THR A 128 13.54 -17.32 14.80
N ASN A 129 12.73 -18.37 14.93
CA ASN A 129 12.85 -19.57 14.11
C ASN A 129 12.25 -19.32 12.72
N LEU A 130 13.05 -19.48 11.67
CA LEU A 130 12.64 -19.22 10.28
C LEU A 130 11.36 -19.96 9.84
N PHE A 131 11.16 -21.20 10.30
CA PHE A 131 9.96 -21.97 9.93
C PHE A 131 8.70 -21.40 10.62
N GLU A 132 8.82 -21.02 11.89
CA GLU A 132 7.74 -20.39 12.63
C GLU A 132 7.43 -18.98 12.10
N GLU A 133 8.46 -18.20 11.79
CA GLU A 133 8.37 -16.89 11.15
C GLU A 133 7.57 -17.00 9.84
N TYR A 134 7.96 -17.92 8.96
CA TYR A 134 7.25 -18.15 7.70
C TYR A 134 5.78 -18.53 7.92
N ASN A 135 5.48 -19.34 8.94
CA ASN A 135 4.11 -19.72 9.26
C ASN A 135 3.29 -18.53 9.76
N VAL A 136 3.87 -17.66 10.60
CA VAL A 136 3.22 -16.43 11.09
C VAL A 136 2.99 -15.46 9.94
N LEU A 137 3.99 -15.19 9.09
CA LEU A 137 3.85 -14.32 7.92
C LEU A 137 2.81 -14.85 6.93
N ARG A 138 2.81 -16.16 6.68
CA ARG A 138 1.78 -16.82 5.86
C ARG A 138 0.39 -16.70 6.50
N LYS A 139 0.29 -16.79 7.83
CA LYS A 139 -0.98 -16.61 8.54
C LYS A 139 -1.50 -15.18 8.41
N LEU A 140 -0.65 -14.18 8.54
CA LEU A 140 -1.00 -12.77 8.31
C LEU A 140 -1.49 -12.56 6.86
N PHE A 141 -0.74 -13.05 5.88
CA PHE A 141 -1.11 -12.97 4.47
C PHE A 141 -2.46 -13.65 4.17
N THR A 142 -2.65 -14.90 4.61
CA THR A 142 -3.92 -15.63 4.38
C THR A 142 -5.13 -14.98 5.04
N THR A 143 -4.91 -14.21 6.12
CA THR A 143 -6.01 -13.52 6.82
C THR A 143 -6.51 -12.30 6.03
N ILE A 144 -5.65 -11.68 5.21
CA ILE A 144 -6.03 -10.54 4.36
C ILE A 144 -6.47 -10.94 2.93
N GLU A 145 -6.39 -12.22 2.55
CA GLU A 145 -6.87 -12.71 1.24
C GLU A 145 -8.31 -12.29 0.91
N PRO A 146 -9.27 -12.27 1.87
CA PRO A 146 -10.63 -11.80 1.61
C PRO A 146 -10.73 -10.31 1.24
N LEU A 147 -9.64 -9.54 1.35
CA LEU A 147 -9.56 -8.16 0.85
C LEU A 147 -9.27 -8.07 -0.66
N GLU A 148 -9.30 -9.21 -1.37
CA GLU A 148 -9.32 -9.34 -2.83
C GLU A 148 -7.99 -9.07 -3.56
N MET A 149 -6.86 -9.11 -2.85
CA MET A 149 -5.51 -9.05 -3.45
C MET A 149 -4.61 -10.17 -2.96
N VAL A 150 -4.52 -11.23 -3.76
CA VAL A 150 -3.64 -12.39 -3.49
C VAL A 150 -2.40 -12.30 -4.39
N MET A 151 -1.21 -12.21 -3.77
CA MET A 151 0.06 -12.17 -4.50
C MET A 151 0.21 -13.39 -5.41
N TYR A 152 0.75 -13.17 -6.62
CA TYR A 152 0.92 -14.20 -7.67
C TYR A 152 -0.37 -14.86 -8.19
N TYR A 153 -1.54 -14.46 -7.71
CA TYR A 153 -2.83 -14.97 -8.16
C TYR A 153 -3.68 -13.83 -8.73
N HIS A 154 -3.19 -13.24 -9.82
CA HIS A 154 -3.89 -12.16 -10.52
C HIS A 154 -5.23 -12.65 -11.08
N PRO A 155 -6.33 -11.89 -10.96
CA PRO A 155 -7.66 -12.32 -11.40
C PRO A 155 -7.75 -12.64 -12.90
N ASN A 156 -7.00 -11.93 -13.73
CA ASN A 156 -6.93 -12.12 -15.18
C ASN A 156 -5.66 -11.44 -15.74
N VAL A 157 -5.49 -11.49 -17.07
CA VAL A 157 -4.33 -10.89 -17.77
C VAL A 157 -4.20 -9.38 -17.62
N ALA A 158 -5.25 -8.65 -17.25
CA ALA A 158 -5.22 -7.22 -16.97
C ALA A 158 -4.78 -6.88 -15.53
N GLY A 159 -4.69 -7.88 -14.64
CA GLY A 159 -4.28 -7.71 -13.24
C GLY A 159 -5.44 -7.35 -12.30
N TRP A 160 -5.17 -6.56 -11.26
CA TRP A 160 -6.20 -6.12 -10.31
C TRP A 160 -6.96 -4.90 -10.85
N LYS A 161 -8.30 -4.96 -10.77
CA LYS A 161 -9.21 -3.92 -11.25
C LYS A 161 -8.87 -2.53 -10.73
N ALA A 162 -8.33 -2.47 -9.52
CA ALA A 162 -7.91 -1.23 -8.88
C ALA A 162 -6.93 -0.37 -9.72
N PHE A 163 -6.17 -0.96 -10.64
CA PHE A 163 -5.13 -0.25 -11.40
C PHE A 163 -5.47 -0.03 -12.88
N TYR A 164 -6.64 -0.47 -13.34
CA TYR A 164 -7.05 -0.28 -14.75
C TYR A 164 -8.54 0.02 -14.95
N GLN A 165 -9.41 -0.30 -13.99
CA GLN A 165 -10.85 -0.16 -14.17
C GLN A 165 -11.36 1.20 -13.71
N ALA A 166 -11.45 2.13 -14.65
CA ALA A 166 -12.15 3.39 -14.47
C ALA A 166 -13.67 3.19 -14.26
N PRO A 167 -14.37 4.08 -13.53
CA PRO A 167 -13.82 5.24 -12.80
C PRO A 167 -13.37 4.90 -11.37
N GLN A 168 -13.49 3.63 -10.95
CA GLN A 168 -13.36 3.26 -9.53
C GLN A 168 -11.91 3.11 -9.09
N PHE A 169 -11.05 2.47 -9.89
CA PHE A 169 -9.64 2.23 -9.53
C PHE A 169 -9.50 1.70 -8.08
N TYR A 170 -8.57 2.22 -7.29
CA TYR A 170 -8.32 1.83 -5.89
C TYR A 170 -9.55 1.98 -4.97
N LYS A 171 -10.58 2.74 -5.37
CA LYS A 171 -11.85 2.81 -4.62
C LYS A 171 -12.54 1.45 -4.49
N THR A 172 -12.22 0.50 -5.38
CA THR A 172 -12.73 -0.87 -5.31
C THR A 172 -12.24 -1.64 -4.08
N TRP A 173 -11.12 -1.25 -3.45
CA TRP A 173 -10.56 -1.93 -2.28
C TRP A 173 -11.42 -1.84 -1.03
N ILE A 174 -12.32 -0.85 -0.96
CA ILE A 174 -13.23 -0.64 0.16
C ILE A 174 -14.67 -0.71 -0.34
N ASN A 175 -15.41 -1.69 0.15
CA ASN A 175 -16.83 -1.87 -0.12
C ASN A 175 -17.52 -2.46 1.14
N ALA A 176 -18.83 -2.72 1.06
CA ALA A 176 -19.62 -3.24 2.18
C ALA A 176 -19.15 -4.61 2.71
N VAL A 177 -18.34 -5.35 1.95
CA VAL A 177 -17.74 -6.63 2.34
C VAL A 177 -16.32 -6.44 2.88
N THR A 178 -15.47 -5.72 2.17
CA THR A 178 -14.05 -5.60 2.54
C THR A 178 -13.80 -4.65 3.71
N LEU A 179 -14.65 -3.64 3.93
CA LEU A 179 -14.48 -2.69 5.03
C LEU A 179 -14.62 -3.36 6.42
N PRO A 180 -15.68 -4.13 6.72
CA PRO A 180 -15.75 -4.86 8.00
C PRO A 180 -14.60 -5.85 8.21
N ILE A 181 -14.10 -6.47 7.14
CA ILE A 181 -12.96 -7.41 7.22
C ILE A 181 -11.68 -6.67 7.59
N ARG A 182 -11.43 -5.47 7.05
CA ARG A 182 -10.30 -4.62 7.47
C ARG A 182 -10.40 -4.29 8.95
N MET A 183 -11.56 -3.82 9.40
CA MET A 183 -11.80 -3.47 10.80
C MET A 183 -11.60 -4.68 11.74
N ASP A 184 -12.12 -5.85 11.38
CA ASP A 184 -11.94 -7.09 12.14
C ASP A 184 -10.47 -7.55 12.15
N PHE A 185 -9.74 -7.37 11.04
CA PHE A 185 -8.32 -7.66 10.99
C PHE A 185 -7.52 -6.76 11.93
N SER A 186 -7.72 -5.43 11.87
CA SER A 186 -7.06 -4.49 12.78
C SER A 186 -7.42 -4.78 14.23
N ASP A 187 -8.70 -5.05 14.54
CA ASP A 187 -9.12 -5.37 15.90
C ASP A 187 -8.45 -6.67 16.39
N LYS A 188 -8.37 -7.71 15.57
CA LYS A 188 -7.72 -8.99 15.92
C LYS A 188 -6.24 -8.83 16.21
N ILE A 189 -5.50 -8.11 15.35
CA ILE A 189 -4.07 -7.94 15.54
C ILE A 189 -3.74 -6.99 16.70
N THR A 190 -4.58 -5.99 16.99
CA THR A 190 -4.39 -5.16 18.18
C THR A 190 -4.76 -5.89 19.48
N ASN A 191 -5.82 -6.72 19.48
CA ASN A 191 -6.22 -7.52 20.65
C ASN A 191 -5.21 -8.62 21.01
N GLY A 192 -4.48 -9.12 20.02
CA GLY A 192 -3.60 -10.26 20.19
C GLY A 192 -4.32 -11.60 19.99
N TYR A 193 -3.63 -12.56 19.38
CA TYR A 193 -4.10 -13.94 19.29
C TYR A 193 -2.94 -14.93 19.20
N ASN A 194 -3.16 -16.16 19.68
CA ASN A 194 -2.17 -17.22 19.61
C ASN A 194 -2.28 -18.00 18.30
N PHE A 195 -1.15 -18.19 17.63
CA PHE A 195 -1.03 -19.04 16.45
C PHE A 195 0.27 -19.84 16.48
N ALA A 196 0.17 -21.16 16.33
CA ALA A 196 1.33 -22.06 16.31
C ALA A 196 2.31 -21.89 17.49
N GLY A 197 1.80 -21.55 18.68
CA GLY A 197 2.61 -21.33 19.87
C GLY A 197 3.21 -19.93 20.01
N PHE A 198 2.95 -19.03 19.05
CA PHE A 198 3.38 -17.62 19.08
C PHE A 198 2.20 -16.69 19.31
N HIS A 199 2.39 -15.64 20.12
CA HIS A 199 1.39 -14.61 20.37
C HIS A 199 1.60 -13.46 19.38
N ILE A 200 0.62 -13.24 18.49
CA ILE A 200 0.66 -12.19 17.47
C ILE A 200 -0.16 -11.01 17.98
N GLN A 201 0.48 -9.88 18.27
CA GLN A 201 -0.16 -8.67 18.78
C GLN A 201 0.66 -7.43 18.40
N LEU A 202 -0.01 -6.32 18.04
CA LEU A 202 0.69 -5.04 17.84
C LEU A 202 1.37 -4.58 19.14
N ASN A 203 2.60 -4.10 19.02
CA ASN A 203 3.36 -3.60 20.17
C ASN A 203 3.02 -2.13 20.45
N VAL A 204 1.89 -1.90 21.10
CA VAL A 204 1.37 -0.54 21.35
C VAL A 204 2.20 0.23 22.38
N LEU A 205 2.84 -0.49 23.32
CA LEU A 205 3.67 0.10 24.37
C LEU A 205 4.99 0.62 23.79
N ASP A 206 5.71 -0.21 23.01
CA ASP A 206 6.96 0.23 22.39
C ASP A 206 6.70 1.30 21.32
N PHE A 207 5.57 1.21 20.61
CA PHE A 207 5.17 2.27 19.68
C PHE A 207 4.99 3.60 20.41
N ALA A 208 4.24 3.65 21.53
CA ALA A 208 4.09 4.87 22.32
C ALA A 208 5.43 5.35 22.91
N ALA A 209 6.27 4.44 23.39
CA ALA A 209 7.59 4.78 23.94
C ALA A 209 8.57 5.31 22.89
N SER A 210 8.34 5.03 21.60
CA SER A 210 9.17 5.54 20.50
C SER A 210 8.91 7.01 20.13
N LEU A 211 7.83 7.60 20.67
CA LEU A 211 7.40 8.98 20.40
C LEU A 211 8.18 9.98 21.26
N ASP A 212 8.17 11.26 20.86
CA ASP A 212 8.95 12.31 21.50
C ASP A 212 8.33 12.74 22.85
N ASN A 213 7.00 12.90 22.93
CA ASN A 213 6.31 13.27 24.17
C ASN A 213 5.05 12.44 24.49
N PRO A 214 5.17 11.12 24.71
CA PRO A 214 4.02 10.24 24.93
C PRO A 214 3.27 10.48 26.25
N ALA A 215 3.82 11.27 27.18
CA ALA A 215 3.17 11.62 28.44
C ALA A 215 2.15 12.78 28.32
N ASP A 216 2.19 13.56 27.22
CA ASP A 216 1.12 14.50 26.91
C ASP A 216 0.12 13.84 25.95
N PRO A 217 -1.18 13.76 26.29
CA PRO A 217 -2.13 13.03 25.47
C PRO A 217 -2.40 13.70 24.11
N ASN A 218 -2.23 15.02 23.99
CA ASN A 218 -2.41 15.71 22.71
C ASN A 218 -1.19 15.48 21.81
N ASP A 219 0.02 15.57 22.35
CA ASP A 219 1.24 15.28 21.60
C ASP A 219 1.26 13.80 21.17
N LEU A 220 0.95 12.87 22.09
CA LEU A 220 0.81 11.44 21.81
C LEU A 220 -0.10 11.19 20.59
N ILE A 221 -1.32 11.75 20.60
CA ILE A 221 -2.30 11.54 19.52
C ILE A 221 -1.81 12.16 18.20
N ASN A 222 -1.26 13.37 18.24
CA ASN A 222 -0.80 14.05 17.03
C ASN A 222 0.44 13.38 16.42
N GLU A 223 1.39 12.92 17.25
CA GLU A 223 2.56 12.19 16.79
C GLU A 223 2.16 10.84 16.20
N MET A 224 1.30 10.06 16.87
CA MET A 224 0.73 8.82 16.32
C MET A 224 0.04 9.08 14.97
N ALA A 225 -0.76 10.15 14.86
CA ALA A 225 -1.44 10.51 13.63
C ALA A 225 -0.46 10.90 12.51
N SER A 226 0.63 11.59 12.82
CA SER A 226 1.64 11.97 11.84
C SER A 226 2.36 10.76 11.20
N ILE A 227 2.42 9.64 11.94
CA ILE A 227 2.98 8.37 11.49
C ILE A 227 1.92 7.54 10.75
N LEU A 228 0.69 7.46 11.28
CA LEU A 228 -0.35 6.56 10.79
C LEU A 228 -1.14 7.15 9.60
N PHE A 229 -1.24 8.47 9.49
CA PHE A 229 -2.11 9.15 8.56
C PHE A 229 -1.34 10.01 7.56
N ALA A 230 -1.91 10.16 6.37
CA ALA A 230 -1.36 11.00 5.32
C ALA A 230 -1.60 12.49 5.59
N GLN A 231 -2.61 12.82 6.40
CA GLN A 231 -3.07 14.17 6.69
C GLN A 231 -3.19 14.36 8.21
N PRO A 232 -2.95 15.58 8.73
CA PRO A 232 -3.07 15.88 10.15
C PRO A 232 -4.53 15.80 10.61
N LEU A 233 -4.71 15.54 11.91
CA LEU A 233 -6.03 15.53 12.53
C LEU A 233 -6.56 16.94 12.76
N THR A 234 -7.88 17.09 12.71
CA THR A 234 -8.56 18.29 13.22
C THR A 234 -8.61 18.26 14.75
N LEU A 235 -8.80 19.42 15.37
CA LEU A 235 -8.95 19.51 16.83
C LEU A 235 -10.10 18.63 17.36
N GLU A 236 -11.23 18.58 16.64
CA GLU A 236 -12.38 17.74 17.01
C GLU A 236 -12.03 16.24 16.99
N GLN A 237 -11.19 15.81 16.04
CA GLN A 237 -10.72 14.42 15.98
C GLN A 237 -9.74 14.12 17.11
N VAL A 238 -8.83 15.04 17.44
CA VAL A 238 -7.92 14.90 18.58
C VAL A 238 -8.71 14.78 19.89
N ASP A 239 -9.70 15.66 20.11
CA ASP A 239 -10.56 15.62 21.29
C ASP A 239 -11.36 14.31 21.39
N ALA A 240 -11.90 13.82 20.26
CA ALA A 240 -12.61 12.55 20.22
C ALA A 240 -11.70 11.34 20.54
N LEU A 241 -10.47 11.33 20.00
CA LEU A 241 -9.49 10.28 20.29
C LEU A 241 -9.00 10.35 21.74
N LYS A 242 -8.88 11.56 22.30
CA LYS A 242 -8.52 11.76 23.70
C LYS A 242 -9.58 11.23 24.65
N ASP A 243 -10.87 11.37 24.32
CA ASP A 243 -11.96 10.76 25.10
C ASP A 243 -11.97 9.22 25.00
N ILE A 244 -11.33 8.62 23.99
CA ILE A 244 -11.08 7.17 23.96
C ILE A 244 -9.93 6.78 24.89
N LEU A 245 -8.85 7.57 24.91
CA LEU A 245 -7.66 7.32 25.73
C LEU A 245 -7.96 7.50 27.23
N ILE A 246 -8.64 8.58 27.59
CA ILE A 246 -8.92 8.99 28.98
C ILE A 246 -10.39 9.46 29.13
N PRO A 247 -11.38 8.55 29.12
CA PRO A 247 -12.79 8.90 29.01
C PRO A 247 -13.29 9.83 30.12
N GLY A 248 -13.68 11.05 29.74
CA GLY A 248 -14.17 12.08 30.67
C GLY A 248 -13.18 12.57 31.73
N LEU A 249 -11.89 12.23 31.61
CA LEU A 249 -10.84 12.63 32.54
C LEU A 249 -10.01 13.81 31.98
N PRO A 250 -9.44 14.66 32.85
CA PRO A 250 -8.56 15.74 32.41
C PRO A 250 -7.19 15.21 31.95
N ASP A 251 -6.56 15.92 31.01
CA ASP A 251 -5.30 15.54 30.35
C ASP A 251 -4.16 15.16 31.32
N PHE A 252 -4.11 15.76 32.52
CA PHE A 252 -3.06 15.46 33.50
C PHE A 252 -3.15 14.03 34.06
N GLU A 253 -4.31 13.37 34.03
CA GLU A 253 -4.46 11.99 34.53
C GLU A 253 -3.62 11.02 33.69
N TRP A 254 -3.64 11.15 32.36
CA TRP A 254 -2.76 10.38 31.47
C TRP A 254 -1.29 10.63 31.79
N ASN A 255 -0.90 11.89 31.95
CA ASN A 255 0.48 12.27 32.22
C ASN A 255 1.01 11.62 33.50
N VAL A 256 0.23 11.64 34.59
CA VAL A 256 0.58 11.04 35.87
C VAL A 256 0.67 9.51 35.72
N GLU A 257 -0.36 8.87 35.18
CA GLU A 257 -0.42 7.41 35.05
C GLU A 257 0.72 6.86 34.16
N TYR A 258 0.95 7.49 33.01
CA TYR A 258 2.00 7.10 32.09
C TYR A 258 3.40 7.36 32.67
N SER A 259 3.61 8.51 33.33
CA SER A 259 4.89 8.82 33.99
C SER A 259 5.22 7.84 35.12
N ASP A 260 4.22 7.46 35.92
CA ASP A 260 4.38 6.46 36.98
C ASP A 260 4.74 5.08 36.39
N TYR A 261 4.10 4.69 35.29
CA TYR A 261 4.41 3.46 34.56
C TYR A 261 5.88 3.44 34.09
N ILE A 262 6.32 4.44 33.33
CA ILE A 262 7.70 4.49 32.79
C ILE A 262 8.76 4.69 33.88
N SER A 263 8.38 5.18 35.07
CA SER A 263 9.26 5.26 36.23
C SER A 263 9.53 3.91 36.91
N GLY A 264 8.86 2.84 36.47
CA GLY A 264 9.07 1.46 36.92
C GLY A 264 7.88 0.83 37.65
N ASN A 265 6.72 1.48 37.69
CA ASN A 265 5.50 0.90 38.26
C ASN A 265 4.81 -0.05 37.26
N VAL A 266 5.37 -1.25 37.10
CA VAL A 266 4.87 -2.28 36.17
C VAL A 266 3.44 -2.75 36.44
N ALA A 267 2.87 -2.44 37.62
CA ALA A 267 1.47 -2.77 37.91
C ALA A 267 0.48 -1.97 37.05
N LEU A 268 0.90 -0.84 36.46
CA LEU A 268 0.10 -0.01 35.56
C LEU A 268 0.14 -0.48 34.10
N GLU A 269 1.07 -1.37 33.74
CA GLU A 269 1.26 -1.85 32.36
C GLU A 269 -0.06 -2.31 31.71
N PRO A 270 -0.91 -3.14 32.35
CA PRO A 270 -2.16 -3.57 31.73
C PRO A 270 -3.15 -2.43 31.51
N ALA A 271 -3.15 -1.40 32.36
CA ALA A 271 -4.05 -0.25 32.21
C ALA A 271 -3.62 0.61 31.02
N ILE A 272 -2.33 0.97 30.98
CA ILE A 272 -1.71 1.74 29.89
C ILE A 272 -1.86 1.00 28.56
N GLU A 273 -1.57 -0.30 28.52
CA GLU A 273 -1.71 -1.09 27.30
C GLU A 273 -3.16 -1.09 26.80
N ASN A 274 -4.15 -1.26 27.69
CA ASN A 274 -5.56 -1.25 27.30
C ASN A 274 -6.02 0.12 26.76
N GLN A 275 -5.58 1.22 27.38
CA GLN A 275 -5.88 2.59 26.90
C GLN A 275 -5.26 2.83 25.51
N LEU A 276 -3.98 2.47 25.32
CA LEU A 276 -3.30 2.59 24.03
C LEU A 276 -3.92 1.69 22.97
N GLN A 277 -4.28 0.45 23.30
CA GLN A 277 -4.98 -0.44 22.38
C GLN A 277 -6.34 0.12 21.97
N ALA A 278 -7.10 0.73 22.88
CA ALA A 278 -8.39 1.34 22.56
C ALA A 278 -8.22 2.52 21.59
N LEU A 279 -7.23 3.38 21.86
CA LEU A 279 -6.85 4.49 20.99
C LEU A 279 -6.43 3.99 19.60
N ILE A 280 -5.46 3.08 19.53
CA ILE A 280 -4.92 2.56 18.27
C ILE A 280 -5.98 1.80 17.47
N LYS A 281 -6.81 0.94 18.10
CA LYS A 281 -7.94 0.30 17.41
C LYS A 281 -8.85 1.33 16.74
N THR A 282 -9.14 2.43 17.44
CA THR A 282 -9.97 3.49 16.89
C THR A 282 -9.29 4.15 15.70
N MET A 283 -8.01 4.52 15.83
CA MET A 283 -7.21 5.13 14.76
C MET A 283 -7.10 4.23 13.52
N LEU A 284 -6.89 2.92 13.69
CA LEU A 284 -6.80 1.95 12.57
C LEU A 284 -8.12 1.73 11.83
N LYS A 285 -9.25 2.18 12.40
CA LYS A 285 -10.59 2.13 11.81
C LYS A 285 -11.03 3.48 11.24
N MET A 286 -10.23 4.53 11.40
CA MET A 286 -10.49 5.83 10.80
C MET A 286 -10.24 5.80 9.28
N PRO A 287 -11.04 6.51 8.47
CA PRO A 287 -10.83 6.62 7.02
C PRO A 287 -9.41 7.04 6.64
N GLU A 288 -8.80 7.92 7.42
CA GLU A 288 -7.44 8.43 7.28
C GLU A 288 -6.40 7.29 7.25
N PHE A 289 -6.62 6.22 8.01
CA PHE A 289 -5.72 5.07 8.03
C PHE A 289 -5.70 4.31 6.71
N TYR A 290 -6.82 4.31 5.99
CA TYR A 290 -6.95 3.57 4.74
C TYR A 290 -6.34 4.29 3.55
N LEU A 291 -5.85 5.52 3.73
CA LEU A 291 -5.23 6.33 2.69
C LEU A 291 -3.70 6.21 2.70
N ILE A 292 -3.11 6.33 1.51
CA ILE A 292 -1.68 6.42 1.23
C ILE A 292 -1.40 7.56 0.24
#